data_AF-H3BRR6-F1
#
_entry.id   AF-H3BRR6-F1
#
_cell.length_a   1.000
_cell.length_b   1.000
_cell.length_c   1.000
_cell.angle_alpha   90.00
_cell.angle_beta   90.00
_cell.angle_gamma   90.00
#
_symmetry.space_group_name_H-M   'P 1'
#
loop_
_entity.id
_entity.type
_entity.pdbx_description
1 polymer ?
#
loop_
_entity_poly.entity_id
_entity_poly.type
_entity_poly.pdbx_seq_one_letter_code
_entity_poly.pdbx_strand_id
1 'polypeptide(L)'
;MVLVVHGFPSSVAALRFEWAWQHPHASRRLAHVGPRLRGETAFAFHLRVLAHMLRAPPWARLPLTLRWVRPDLRQDLCLPPPPHVPLA
;
A
#
# COMPACT_ATOMS: atom_id res chain seq x y z
N MET A 1 7.22 -3.64 -12.90
CA MET A 1 6.51 -2.88 -11.84
C MET A 1 5.10 -2.59 -12.32
N VAL A 2 4.08 -2.90 -11.53
CA VAL A 2 2.65 -2.75 -11.91
C VAL A 2 2.04 -1.46 -11.35
N LEU A 3 2.42 -1.12 -10.13
CA LEU A 3 1.94 0.02 -9.37
C LEU A 3 3.13 0.70 -8.69
N VAL A 4 3.11 2.03 -8.59
CA VAL A 4 4.08 2.80 -7.81
C VAL A 4 3.35 3.74 -6.84
N VAL A 5 3.96 3.93 -5.67
CA VAL A 5 3.55 4.92 -4.68
C VAL A 5 4.65 5.96 -4.59
N HIS A 6 4.32 7.24 -4.73
CA HIS A 6 5.28 8.34 -4.67
C HIS A 6 4.71 9.55 -3.93
N GLY A 7 5.49 10.62 -3.77
CA GLY A 7 5.12 11.78 -2.95
C GLY A 7 5.59 11.70 -1.50
N PHE A 8 6.51 10.78 -1.17
CA PHE A 8 7.10 10.69 0.16
C PHE A 8 7.94 11.94 0.47
N PRO A 9 7.90 12.47 1.71
CA PRO A 9 8.65 13.66 2.11
C PRO A 9 10.16 13.40 2.25
N SER A 10 10.60 12.14 2.30
CA SER A 10 12.01 11.76 2.35
C SER A 10 12.21 10.31 1.89
N SER A 11 13.43 9.98 1.48
CA SER A 11 13.83 8.61 1.16
C SER A 11 13.67 7.66 2.34
N VAL A 12 13.86 8.16 3.58
CA VAL A 12 13.64 7.37 4.80
C VAL A 12 12.15 7.02 4.98
N ALA A 13 11.24 7.95 4.69
CA ALA A 13 9.81 7.68 4.74
C ALA A 13 9.39 6.64 3.69
N ALA A 14 9.95 6.74 2.47
CA ALA A 14 9.74 5.77 1.41
C ALA A 14 10.27 4.37 1.81
N LEU A 15 11.49 4.28 2.35
CA LEU A 15 12.08 3.01 2.77
C LEU A 15 11.27 2.34 3.90
N ARG A 16 10.80 3.13 4.87
CA ARG A 16 9.93 2.62 5.95
C ARG A 16 8.60 2.10 5.41
N PHE A 17 8.05 2.75 4.38
CA PHE A 17 6.85 2.28 3.70
C PHE A 17 7.14 0.98 2.96
N GLU A 18 8.21 0.93 2.16
CA GLU A 18 8.60 -0.26 1.41
C GLU A 18 8.82 -1.47 2.33
N TRP A 19 9.59 -1.30 3.41
CA TRP A 19 9.87 -2.37 4.35
C TRP A 19 8.59 -2.90 5.01
N ALA A 20 7.69 -2.01 5.44
CA ALA A 20 6.43 -2.43 6.03
C ALA A 20 5.52 -3.15 5.02
N TRP A 21 5.60 -2.80 3.74
CA TRP A 21 4.84 -3.45 2.68
C TRP A 21 5.39 -4.85 2.35
N GLN A 22 6.71 -5.03 2.37
CA GLN A 22 7.38 -6.33 2.19
C GLN A 22 7.22 -7.24 3.42
N HIS A 23 7.14 -6.67 4.63
CA HIS A 23 7.06 -7.40 5.90
C HIS A 23 5.83 -7.00 6.73
N PRO A 24 4.59 -7.19 6.21
CA PRO A 24 3.38 -6.73 6.88
C PRO A 24 3.20 -7.35 8.27
N HIS A 25 3.56 -8.62 8.44
CA HIS A 25 3.42 -9.32 9.73
C HIS A 25 4.48 -8.92 10.77
N ALA A 26 5.62 -8.36 10.35
CA ALA A 26 6.62 -7.82 11.27
C ALA A 26 6.33 -6.35 11.64
N SER A 27 5.51 -5.66 10.86
CA SER A 27 5.15 -4.27 11.10
C SER A 27 4.03 -4.16 12.13
N ARG A 28 4.33 -3.55 13.29
CA ARG A 28 3.33 -3.29 14.35
C ARG A 28 2.12 -2.48 13.84
N ARG A 29 2.32 -1.64 12.83
CA ARG A 29 1.27 -0.80 12.22
C ARG A 29 0.28 -1.62 11.39
N LEU A 30 0.65 -2.85 11.01
CA LEU A 30 -0.13 -3.75 10.17
C LEU A 30 -0.48 -5.05 10.91
N ALA A 31 -0.37 -5.08 12.24
CA ALA A 31 -0.72 -6.26 13.05
C ALA A 31 -2.20 -6.69 12.89
N HIS A 32 -3.07 -5.77 12.48
CA HIS A 32 -4.49 -6.05 12.17
C HIS A 32 -4.70 -6.67 10.79
N VAL A 33 -3.69 -6.64 9.91
CA VAL A 33 -3.76 -7.24 8.58
C VAL A 33 -3.50 -8.73 8.73
N GLY A 34 -4.57 -9.52 8.60
CA GLY A 34 -4.49 -10.98 8.65
C GLY A 34 -3.59 -11.55 7.55
N PRO A 35 -3.15 -12.81 7.71
CA PRO A 35 -2.28 -13.51 6.75
C PRO A 35 -2.92 -13.62 5.37
N ARG A 36 -2.11 -14.03 4.39
CA ARG A 36 -2.61 -14.33 3.04
C ARG A 36 -3.66 -15.43 3.12
N LEU A 37 -4.82 -15.20 2.51
CA LEU A 37 -5.92 -16.17 2.48
C LEU A 37 -5.58 -17.33 1.53
N ARG A 38 -6.20 -18.50 1.74
CA ARG A 38 -6.09 -19.63 0.80
C ARG A 38 -6.70 -19.22 -0.55
N GLY A 39 -5.92 -19.36 -1.62
CA GLY A 39 -6.33 -18.95 -2.97
C GLY A 39 -6.11 -17.46 -3.30
N GLU A 40 -5.72 -16.63 -2.32
CA GLU A 40 -5.35 -15.23 -2.58
C GLU A 40 -4.00 -15.17 -3.30
N THR A 41 -3.96 -14.50 -4.46
CA THR A 41 -2.71 -14.30 -5.18
C THR A 41 -1.78 -13.40 -4.38
N ALA A 42 -0.47 -13.54 -4.59
CA ALA A 42 0.50 -12.64 -3.95
C ALA A 42 0.19 -11.17 -4.28
N PHE A 43 -0.23 -10.89 -5.51
CA PHE A 43 -0.57 -9.53 -5.94
C PHE A 43 -1.79 -8.97 -5.19
N ALA A 44 -2.89 -9.73 -5.10
CA ALA A 44 -4.08 -9.33 -4.37
C ALA A 44 -3.79 -9.09 -2.88
N PHE A 45 -2.97 -9.96 -2.27
CA PHE A 45 -2.52 -9.78 -0.89
C PHE A 45 -1.76 -8.47 -0.69
N HIS A 46 -0.80 -8.15 -1.55
CA HIS A 46 -0.04 -6.90 -1.43
C HIS A 46 -0.90 -5.67 -1.69
N LEU A 47 -1.90 -5.73 -2.58
CA LEU A 47 -2.86 -4.65 -2.75
C LEU A 47 -3.74 -4.43 -1.51
N ARG A 48 -4.17 -5.51 -0.86
CA ARG A 48 -4.88 -5.44 0.42
C ARG A 48 -4.02 -4.79 1.50
N VAL A 49 -2.77 -5.25 1.66
CA VAL A 49 -1.80 -4.64 2.60
C VAL A 49 -1.63 -3.16 2.30
N LEU A 50 -1.45 -2.79 1.03
CA LEU A 50 -1.29 -1.40 0.60
C LEU A 50 -2.51 -0.54 0.98
N ALA A 51 -3.72 -1.04 0.74
CA ALA A 51 -4.96 -0.34 1.10
C ALA A 51 -5.03 -0.04 2.62
N HIS A 52 -4.57 -0.96 3.46
CA HIS A 52 -4.42 -0.73 4.90
C HIS A 52 -3.31 0.28 5.23
N MET A 53 -2.16 0.19 4.56
CA MET A 53 -1.03 1.11 4.78
C MET A 53 -1.41 2.56 4.48
N LEU A 54 -2.13 2.83 3.39
CA LEU A 54 -2.59 4.18 3.04
C LEU A 54 -3.50 4.80 4.11
N ARG A 55 -4.12 3.99 4.97
CA ARG A 55 -5.01 4.45 6.05
C ARG A 55 -4.39 4.36 7.44
N ALA A 56 -3.19 3.78 7.57
CA ALA A 56 -2.47 3.69 8.82
C ALA A 56 -1.54 4.89 9.02
N PRO A 57 -1.46 5.49 10.23
CA PRO A 57 -0.39 6.41 10.57
C PRO A 57 0.98 5.73 10.41
N PRO A 58 2.04 6.42 9.95
CA PRO A 58 2.06 7.84 9.63
C PRO A 58 1.67 8.15 8.17
N TRP A 59 1.48 7.12 7.34
CA TRP A 59 1.34 7.22 5.89
C TRP A 59 0.02 7.87 5.47
N ALA A 60 -1.05 7.68 6.25
CA ALA A 60 -2.36 8.30 6.02
C ALA A 60 -2.39 9.83 6.08
N ARG A 61 -1.28 10.49 6.42
CA ARG A 61 -1.16 11.95 6.42
C ARG A 61 -0.13 12.46 5.42
N LEU A 62 0.50 11.56 4.68
CA LEU A 62 1.50 11.92 3.69
C LEU A 62 0.81 12.23 2.36
N PRO A 63 1.33 13.18 1.56
CA PRO A 63 0.79 13.51 0.24
C PRO A 63 1.19 12.44 -0.78
N LEU A 64 0.80 11.19 -0.52
CA LEU A 64 1.12 10.05 -1.38
C LEU A 64 0.22 10.08 -2.61
N THR A 65 0.75 9.59 -3.73
CA THR A 65 0.01 9.32 -4.96
C THR A 65 0.20 7.86 -5.33
N LEU A 66 -0.89 7.19 -5.65
CA LEU A 66 -0.85 5.86 -6.24
C LEU A 66 -0.92 6.00 -7.76
N ARG A 67 0.01 5.38 -8.48
CA ARG A 67 0.00 5.38 -9.94
C ARG A 67 0.12 3.99 -10.51
N TRP A 68 -0.83 3.61 -11.37
CA TRP A 68 -0.76 2.37 -12.14
C TRP A 68 0.20 2.54 -13.31
N VAL A 69 1.32 1.81 -13.28
CA VAL A 69 2.28 1.77 -14.39
C VAL A 69 1.78 0.88 -15.52
N ARG A 70 1.00 -0.15 -15.16
CA ARG A 70 0.38 -1.11 -16.07
C ARG A 70 -1.13 -1.08 -15.86
N PRO A 71 -1.86 -0.24 -16.62
CA PRO A 71 -3.31 -0.08 -16.44
C PRO A 71 -4.09 -1.36 -16.79
N ASP A 72 -3.52 -2.22 -17.62
CA ASP A 72 -4.03 -3.56 -17.97
C ASP A 72 -4.12 -4.51 -16.76
N LEU A 73 -3.33 -4.25 -15.71
CA LEU A 73 -3.28 -5.04 -14.48
C LEU A 73 -3.91 -4.31 -13.30
N ARG A 74 -4.63 -3.22 -13.55
CA ARG A 74 -5.32 -2.45 -12.52
C ARG A 74 -6.35 -3.33 -11.81
N GLN A 75 -6.29 -3.30 -10.49
CA GLN A 75 -7.26 -3.95 -9.62
C GLN A 75 -7.74 -2.95 -8.58
N ASP A 76 -8.99 -3.11 -8.15
CA ASP A 76 -9.55 -2.25 -7.11
C ASP A 76 -8.93 -2.54 -5.75
N LEU A 77 -8.69 -1.48 -4.99
CA LEU A 77 -8.27 -1.60 -3.60
C LEU A 77 -9.48 -2.03 -2.76
N CYS A 78 -9.29 -2.98 -1.86
CA CYS A 78 -10.35 -3.42 -0.94
C CYS A 78 -10.84 -2.31 0.00
N LEU A 79 -10.03 -1.26 0.18
CA LEU A 79 -10.41 -0.03 0.88
C LEU A 79 -10.06 1.15 -0.03
N PRO A 80 -10.96 2.15 -0.17
CA PRO A 80 -10.63 3.34 -0.94
C PRO A 80 -9.45 4.08 -0.29
N PRO A 81 -8.55 4.67 -1.10
CA PRO A 81 -7.48 5.51 -0.59
C PRO A 81 -8.06 6.74 0.14
N PRO A 82 -7.31 7.36 1.07
CA PRO A 82 -7.73 8.63 1.67
C PRO A 82 -8.05 9.69 0.61
N PRO A 83 -8.97 10.65 0.87
CA PRO A 83 -9.40 11.62 -0.13
C PRO A 83 -8.27 12.48 -0.75
N HIS A 84 -7.17 12.65 -0.03
CA HIS A 84 -6.00 13.42 -0.47
C HIS A 84 -4.95 12.58 -1.22
N VAL A 85 -5.14 11.26 -1.33
CA VAL A 85 -4.25 10.36 -2.06
C VAL A 85 -4.88 10.07 -3.43
N PRO A 86 -4.44 10.76 -4.50
CA PRO A 86 -4.99 10.52 -5.83
C PRO A 86 -4.59 9.13 -6.35
N LEU A 87 -5.50 8.54 -7.13
CA LEU A 87 -5.29 7.30 -7.88
C LEU A 87 -5.17 7.66 -9.37
N ALA A 88 -3.95 7.62 -9.90
CA ALA A 88 -3.60 8.01 -11.26
C ALA A 88 -3.26 6.82 -12.18
#